data_AF-A0A383BFZ2-F1
#
_entry.id   AF-A0A383BFZ2-F1
#
_cell.length_a   1.000
_cell.length_b   1.000
_cell.length_c   1.000
_cell.angle_alpha   90.00
_cell.angle_beta   90.00
_cell.angle_gamma   90.00
#
_symmetry.space_group_name_H-M   'P 1'
#
loop_
_entity.id
_entity.type
_entity.pdbx_description
1 polymer ?
#
loop_
_entity_poly.entity_id
_entity_poly.type
_entity_poly.pdbx_seq_one_letter_code
_entity_poly.pdbx_strand_id
1 'polypeptide(L)' 'MPPPYLQPTEMLGLQRVFPLYVTMPKSKHSDIKRAESFDEIGNKLFEDLSKKYYIDKYETDEADRMLTYAG' A
#
# COMPACT_ATOMS: atom_id res chain seq x y z
N MET A 1 10.53 27.54 -11.70
CA MET A 1 9.92 26.88 -10.52
C MET A 1 10.94 25.88 -10.01
N PRO A 2 11.30 25.88 -8.71
CA PRO A 2 12.21 24.86 -8.19
C PRO A 2 11.58 23.46 -8.37
N PRO A 3 12.41 22.41 -8.52
CA PRO A 3 11.90 21.05 -8.53
C PRO A 3 11.12 20.77 -7.24
N PRO A 4 9.99 20.04 -7.31
CA PRO A 4 9.20 19.72 -6.13
C PRO A 4 10.00 18.88 -5.14
N TYR A 5 9.70 19.06 -3.85
CA TYR A 5 10.36 18.36 -2.75
C TYR A 5 10.24 16.83 -2.87
N LEU A 6 9.08 16.35 -3.30
CA LEU A 6 8.83 14.94 -3.61
C LEU A 6 8.71 14.77 -5.12
N GLN A 7 9.38 13.74 -5.64
CA GLN A 7 9.19 13.32 -7.01
C GLN A 7 7.83 12.62 -7.17
N PRO A 8 7.21 12.68 -8.36
CA PRO A 8 5.91 12.04 -8.58
C PRO A 8 5.87 10.56 -8.19
N THR A 9 6.97 9.83 -8.41
CA THR A 9 7.11 8.41 -8.03
C THR A 9 7.08 8.20 -6.52
N GLU A 10 7.69 9.08 -5.74
CA GLU A 10 7.65 9.02 -4.28
C GLU A 10 6.23 9.30 -3.76
N MET A 11 5.51 10.23 -4.39
CA MET A 11 4.11 10.50 -4.05
C MET A 11 3.22 9.29 -4.31
N LEU A 12 3.38 8.61 -5.46
CA LEU A 12 2.63 7.40 -5.79
C LEU A 12 2.95 6.25 -4.83
N GLY A 13 4.23 6.09 -4.47
CA GLY A 13 4.67 5.09 -3.50
C GLY A 13 4.04 5.32 -2.12
N LEU A 14 4.07 6.55 -1.62
CA LEU A 14 3.46 6.92 -0.35
C LEU A 14 1.94 6.75 -0.38
N GLN A 15 1.29 7.16 -1.48
CA GLN A 15 -0.16 7.05 -1.63
C GLN A 15 -0.63 5.59 -1.54
N ARG A 16 0.05 4.64 -2.20
CA ARG A 16 -0.37 3.22 -2.19
C ARG A 16 -0.26 2.59 -0.80
N VAL A 17 0.77 2.97 -0.01
CA VAL A 17 1.01 2.37 1.31
C VAL A 17 0.35 3.12 2.46
N PHE A 18 -0.24 4.30 2.22
CA PHE A 18 -0.81 5.14 3.27
C PHE A 18 -1.80 4.40 4.19
N PRO A 19 -2.76 3.59 3.68
CA PRO A 19 -3.66 2.83 4.55
C PRO A 19 -2.92 1.84 5.47
N LEU A 20 -1.80 1.29 5.01
CA LEU A 20 -0.98 0.34 5.77
C LEU A 20 -0.32 1.05 6.96
N TYR A 21 0.27 2.24 6.75
CA TYR A 21 0.84 3.03 7.83
C TYR A 21 -0.17 3.44 8.90
N VAL A 22 -1.43 3.67 8.50
CA VAL A 22 -2.49 4.08 9.42
C VAL A 22 -2.98 2.92 10.28
N THR A 23 -2.99 1.70 9.74
CA THR A 23 -3.68 0.56 10.36
C THR A 23 -2.74 -0.48 10.98
N MET A 24 -1.53 -0.64 10.44
CA MET A 24 -0.60 -1.66 10.92
C MET A 24 0.25 -1.16 12.09
N PRO A 25 0.74 -2.06 12.96
CA PRO A 25 1.62 -1.69 14.05
C PRO A 25 2.94 -1.11 13.54
N LYS A 26 3.56 -0.22 14.34
CA LYS A 26 4.84 0.43 14.01
C LYS A 26 5.97 -0.54 13.68
N SER A 27 5.93 -1.76 14.21
CA SER A 27 6.88 -2.83 13.88
C SER A 27 6.90 -3.21 12.39
N LYS A 28 5.85 -2.87 11.64
CA LYS A 28 5.75 -3.09 10.19
C LYS A 28 6.17 -1.90 9.34
N HIS A 29 6.47 -0.75 9.93
CA HIS A 29 6.79 0.47 9.17
C HIS A 29 8.03 0.32 8.28
N SER A 30 9.02 -0.49 8.67
CA SER A 30 10.18 -0.79 7.83
C SER A 30 9.77 -1.50 6.54
N ASP A 31 8.87 -2.48 6.66
CA ASP A 31 8.37 -3.29 5.56
C ASP A 31 7.48 -2.43 4.64
N ILE A 32 6.61 -1.60 5.25
CA ILE A 32 5.74 -0.67 4.55
C ILE A 32 6.56 0.37 3.78
N LYS A 33 7.63 0.90 4.37
CA LYS A 33 8.54 1.82 3.68
C LYS A 33 9.22 1.16 2.50
N ARG A 34 9.64 -0.10 2.63
CA ARG A 34 10.23 -0.85 1.52
C ARG A 34 9.20 -1.11 0.41
N ALA A 35 7.94 -1.26 0.80
CA ALA A 35 6.79 -1.37 -0.10
C ALA A 35 6.37 -0.04 -0.75
N GLU A 36 7.07 1.09 -0.54
CA GLU A 36 6.84 2.31 -1.34
C GLU A 36 7.49 2.22 -2.72
N SER A 37 8.53 1.40 -2.89
CA SER A 37 9.29 1.30 -4.14
C SER A 37 8.64 0.37 -5.19
N PHE A 38 8.55 0.83 -6.42
CA PHE A 38 7.98 0.08 -7.55
C PHE A 38 8.99 -0.89 -8.20
N ASP A 39 9.69 -1.66 -7.37
CA ASP A 39 10.55 -2.76 -7.80
C ASP A 39 9.97 -4.12 -7.37
N GLU A 40 10.56 -5.22 -7.82
CA GLU A 40 10.07 -6.57 -7.54
C GLU A 40 9.85 -6.83 -6.05
N ILE A 41 10.80 -6.42 -5.21
CA ILE A 41 10.75 -6.65 -3.76
C ILE A 41 9.66 -5.77 -3.11
N GLY A 42 9.58 -4.49 -3.50
CA GLY A 42 8.62 -3.55 -2.96
C GLY A 42 7.20 -3.89 -3.37
N ASN A 43 7.00 -4.34 -4.61
CA ASN A 43 5.69 -4.82 -5.09
C ASN A 43 5.26 -6.09 -4.35
N LYS A 44 6.17 -7.04 -4.14
CA LYS A 44 5.86 -8.25 -3.37
C LYS A 44 5.47 -7.94 -1.92
N LEU A 45 6.22 -7.06 -1.24
CA LEU A 45 5.88 -6.63 0.11
C LEU A 45 4.55 -5.88 0.15
N PHE A 46 4.27 -5.05 -0.85
CA PHE A 46 3.00 -4.35 -0.97
C PHE A 46 1.84 -5.34 -1.09
N GLU A 47 1.94 -6.36 -1.94
CA GLU A 47 0.93 -7.41 -2.10
C GLU A 47 0.66 -8.15 -0.79
N ASP A 48 1.71 -8.62 -0.12
CA ASP A 48 1.60 -9.37 1.14
C ASP A 48 0.94 -8.52 2.25
N LEU A 49 1.37 -7.25 2.39
CA LEU A 49 0.82 -6.33 3.38
C LEU A 49 -0.61 -5.90 3.03
N SER A 50 -0.90 -5.61 1.76
CA SER A 50 -2.23 -5.24 1.29
C SER A 50 -3.22 -6.37 1.53
N LYS A 51 -2.84 -7.61 1.18
CA LYS A 51 -3.66 -8.80 1.44
C LYS A 51 -4.00 -8.93 2.92
N LYS A 52 -3.00 -8.78 3.80
CA LYS A 52 -3.24 -8.81 5.24
C LYS A 52 -4.19 -7.69 5.69
N TYR A 53 -3.99 -6.46 5.20
CA TYR A 53 -4.86 -5.33 5.52
C TYR A 53 -6.31 -5.59 5.13
N TYR A 54 -6.57 -6.13 3.94
CA TYR A 54 -7.93 -6.42 3.48
C TYR A 54 -8.58 -7.55 4.29
N ILE A 55 -7.85 -8.65 4.54
CA ILE A 55 -8.36 -9.76 5.37
C ILE A 55 -8.68 -9.26 6.79
N ASP A 56 -7.77 -8.51 7.42
CA ASP A 56 -7.97 -8.01 8.78
C ASP A 56 -9.14 -7.01 8.88
N LYS A 57 -9.42 -6.25 7.81
CA LYS A 57 -10.44 -5.19 7.81
C LYS A 57 -11.81 -5.62 7.29
N TYR A 58 -11.85 -6.58 6.37
CA TYR A 58 -13.06 -6.97 5.63
C TYR A 58 -13.30 -8.48 5.60
N GLU A 59 -12.47 -9.29 6.28
CA GLU A 59 -12.55 -10.75 6.31
C GLU A 59 -12.42 -11.43 4.93
N THR A 60 -11.99 -10.67 3.93
CA THR A 60 -11.80 -11.12 2.55
C THR A 60 -10.62 -10.37 1.92
N ASP A 61 -10.02 -10.92 0.87
CA ASP A 61 -9.00 -10.20 0.13
C ASP A 61 -9.61 -9.27 -0.95
N GLU A 62 -8.78 -8.37 -1.49
CA GLU A 62 -9.24 -7.37 -2.45
C GLU A 62 -9.78 -7.98 -3.76
N ALA A 63 -9.19 -9.09 -4.20
CA ALA A 63 -9.58 -9.75 -5.45
C ALA A 63 -10.96 -10.40 -5.31
N ASP A 64 -11.22 -11.03 -4.17
CA ASP A 64 -12.50 -11.66 -3.85
C ASP A 64 -13.60 -10.64 -3.53
N ARG A 65 -13.24 -9.42 -3.13
CA ARG A 65 -14.20 -8.38 -2.76
C ARG A 65 -15.06 -7.89 -3.94
N MET A 66 -14.64 -8.12 -5.20
CA MET A 66 -15.35 -7.78 -6.44
C MET A 66 -16.31 -6.59 -6.28
N LEU A 67 -15.77 -5.41 -5.95
CA LEU A 67 -16.50 -4.14 -5.92
C LEU A 67 -16.84 -3.72 -7.36
N THR A 68 -17.65 -4.52 -8.06
CA THR A 68 -18.34 -4.05 -9.25
C THR A 68 -19.31 -2.98 -8.79
N TYR A 69 -19.11 -1.76 -9.26
CA TYR A 69 -20.03 -0.67 -9.05
C TYR A 69 -21.41 -1.08 -9.57
N ALA A 70 -22.32 -1.37 -8.64
CA ALA A 70 -23.70 -1.75 -8.94
C ALA A 70 -24.57 -0.49 -8.89
N GLY A 71 -24.50 0.35 -9.93
CA GLY A 71 -25.37 1.53 -10.04
C GLY A 71 -24.84 2.63 -10.94
#